data_AF-A0A453GJJ5-F1
#
_entry.id   AF-A0A453GJJ5-F1
#
_cell.length_a   1.000
_cell.length_b   1.000
_cell.length_c   1.000
_cell.angle_alpha   90.00
_cell.angle_beta   90.00
_cell.angle_gamma   90.00
#
_symmetry.space_group_name_H-M   'P 1'
#
loop_
_entity.id
_entity.type
_entity.pdbx_description
1 polymer ?
#
loop_
_entity_poly.entity_id
_entity_poly.type
_entity_poly.pdbx_seq_one_letter_code
_entity_poly.pdbx_strand_id
1 'polypeptide(L)'
;MQQHQHLVTWKYGDCGLSCSSGPNAVALVSIALEATHRHFLQLRQPPPEVCILLNDLPYNDFNIVVKNLVPLRQTMLRLTVTGVVPGSFYERLFPSGSLHLVCSSNSLNWLSKAPEDLRINQIPAYDIDEHVRHERLAVVAGAYARQFRKDFTLLLQLRAKELAPEGRMVVSIPGRRCDELINEIDLTSEEL
;
A
#
# COMPACT_ATOMS: atom_id res chain seq x y z
N MET A 1 27.96 19.94 1.61
CA MET A 1 26.48 19.97 1.55
C MET A 1 25.98 18.75 2.30
N GLN A 2 25.25 18.96 3.39
CA GLN A 2 24.77 17.91 4.29
C GLN A 2 23.75 17.02 3.56
N GLN A 3 24.04 15.72 3.46
CA GLN A 3 23.05 14.72 3.07
C GLN A 3 22.16 14.44 4.29
N HIS A 4 21.02 15.11 4.36
CA HIS A 4 20.02 14.86 5.39
C HIS A 4 18.97 13.84 4.92
N GLN A 5 19.01 12.67 5.57
CA GLN A 5 17.89 11.93 6.19
C GLN A 5 16.79 11.22 5.34
N HIS A 6 16.24 10.14 5.94
CA HIS A 6 14.81 9.68 5.94
C HIS A 6 14.41 8.40 5.16
N LEU A 7 13.68 7.47 5.82
CA LEU A 7 13.13 6.20 5.30
C LEU A 7 11.62 6.07 5.65
N VAL A 8 10.72 6.21 4.68
CA VAL A 8 9.27 6.18 4.96
C VAL A 8 8.65 4.84 4.53
N THR A 9 7.81 4.23 5.37
CA THR A 9 7.19 2.91 5.11
C THR A 9 5.70 2.93 5.45
N TRP A 10 4.91 2.12 4.76
CA TRP A 10 3.45 2.20 4.73
C TRP A 10 2.79 0.80 4.75
N LYS A 11 1.67 0.64 5.48
CA LYS A 11 0.77 -0.54 5.36
C LYS A 11 -0.68 -0.22 5.80
N TYR A 12 -1.65 -0.58 4.98
CA TYR A 12 -3.12 -0.53 5.18
C TYR A 12 -3.69 -1.93 5.46
N GLY A 13 -4.75 -2.00 6.26
CA GLY A 13 -5.65 -3.15 6.38
C GLY A 13 -7.07 -2.68 6.70
N ASP A 14 -8.07 -3.35 6.11
CA ASP A 14 -9.49 -3.02 6.26
C ASP A 14 -10.03 -3.32 7.67
N CYS A 15 -11.14 -2.64 7.98
CA CYS A 15 -11.98 -2.72 9.15
C CYS A 15 -11.96 -4.10 9.84
N GLY A 16 -11.50 -4.11 11.09
CA GLY A 16 -11.68 -5.22 12.03
C GLY A 16 -10.41 -5.97 12.42
N LEU A 17 -9.33 -5.88 11.64
CA LEU A 17 -8.04 -6.51 11.97
C LEU A 17 -6.89 -5.56 11.62
N SER A 18 -6.52 -4.72 12.59
CA SER A 18 -5.51 -3.64 12.50
C SER A 18 -4.16 -4.11 11.93
N CYS A 19 -3.97 -3.95 10.61
CA CYS A 19 -2.74 -4.37 9.94
C CYS A 19 -1.60 -3.34 10.04
N SER A 20 -1.93 -2.07 10.32
CA SER A 20 -0.98 -0.98 10.64
C SER A 20 -0.47 -1.04 12.08
N SER A 21 -1.32 -1.49 13.01
CA SER A 21 -0.98 -1.73 14.41
C SER A 21 -0.37 -3.12 14.67
N GLY A 22 -0.21 -3.95 13.64
CA GLY A 22 0.25 -5.33 13.74
C GLY A 22 1.77 -5.50 13.53
N PRO A 23 2.31 -6.68 13.87
CA PRO A 23 3.74 -7.00 13.72
C PRO A 23 4.26 -6.86 12.29
N ASN A 24 3.37 -6.88 11.29
CA ASN A 24 3.73 -6.79 9.88
C ASN A 24 4.33 -5.43 9.49
N ALA A 25 3.79 -4.32 9.97
CA ALA A 25 4.31 -2.99 9.68
C ALA A 25 5.71 -2.81 10.32
N VAL A 26 5.84 -3.27 11.57
CA VAL A 26 7.11 -3.32 12.31
C VAL A 26 8.16 -4.18 11.60
N ALA A 27 7.78 -5.33 11.07
CA ALA A 27 8.67 -6.20 10.31
C ALA A 27 9.12 -5.55 9.00
N LEU A 28 8.21 -4.93 8.25
CA LEU A 28 8.53 -4.24 7.00
C LEU A 28 9.52 -3.08 7.24
N VAL A 29 9.28 -2.29 8.29
CA VAL A 29 10.21 -1.26 8.77
C VAL A 29 11.59 -1.85 9.06
N SER A 30 11.65 -2.94 9.83
CA SER A 30 12.91 -3.55 10.24
C SER A 30 13.71 -4.06 9.04
N ILE A 31 13.02 -4.70 8.08
CA ILE A 31 13.63 -5.18 6.84
C ILE A 31 14.18 -4.02 6.00
N ALA A 32 13.41 -2.93 5.87
CA ALA A 32 13.83 -1.76 5.09
C ALA A 32 15.04 -1.04 5.71
N LEU A 33 15.04 -0.89 7.05
CA LEU A 33 16.17 -0.34 7.80
C LEU A 33 17.43 -1.19 7.61
N GLU A 34 17.31 -2.49 7.80
CA GLU A 34 18.44 -3.43 7.69
C GLU A 34 18.99 -3.46 6.25
N ALA A 35 18.12 -3.46 5.24
CA ALA A 35 18.53 -3.37 3.84
C ALA A 35 19.28 -2.05 3.55
N THR A 36 18.80 -0.94 4.10
CA THR A 36 19.46 0.37 3.99
C THR A 36 20.84 0.32 4.65
N HIS A 37 20.93 -0.20 5.87
CA HIS A 37 22.19 -0.32 6.60
C HIS A 37 23.21 -1.14 5.80
N ARG A 38 22.84 -2.33 5.32
CA ARG A 38 23.71 -3.17 4.51
C ARG A 38 24.18 -2.48 3.24
N HIS A 39 23.31 -1.73 2.58
CA HIS A 39 23.66 -0.98 1.36
C HIS A 39 24.76 0.06 1.64
N PHE A 40 24.62 0.87 2.70
CA PHE A 40 25.64 1.86 3.05
C PHE A 40 26.95 1.22 3.53
N LEU A 41 26.89 0.09 4.25
CA LEU A 41 28.08 -0.69 4.61
C LEU A 41 28.84 -1.19 3.37
N GLN A 42 28.13 -1.68 2.35
CA GLN A 42 28.75 -2.10 1.07
C GLN A 42 29.42 -0.93 0.36
N LEU A 43 28.84 0.27 0.45
CA LEU A 43 29.43 1.51 -0.07
C LEU A 43 30.57 2.05 0.80
N ARG A 44 30.91 1.39 1.92
CA ARG A 44 31.89 1.85 2.93
C ARG A 44 31.57 3.25 3.46
N GLN A 45 30.29 3.57 3.55
CA GLN A 45 29.79 4.84 4.06
C GLN A 45 29.10 4.64 5.42
N PRO A 46 29.15 5.65 6.31
CA PRO A 46 28.38 5.58 7.55
C PRO A 46 26.88 5.49 7.22
N PRO A 47 26.11 4.63 7.90
CA PRO A 47 24.67 4.55 7.70
C PRO A 47 23.99 5.89 8.02
N PRO A 48 23.02 6.34 7.20
CA PRO A 48 22.36 7.62 7.41
C PRO A 48 21.45 7.59 8.63
N GLU A 49 21.08 8.78 9.10
CA GLU A 49 19.98 8.95 10.03
C GLU A 49 18.64 8.67 9.36
N VAL A 50 17.78 7.96 10.08
CA VAL A 50 16.50 7.49 9.54
C VAL A 50 15.32 8.12 10.28
N CYS A 51 14.35 8.63 9.53
CA CYS A 51 13.02 8.99 10.01
C CYS A 51 12.01 8.04 9.40
N ILE A 52 11.13 7.47 10.23
CA ILE A 52 10.04 6.58 9.82
C ILE A 52 8.72 7.31 10.03
N LEU A 53 7.91 7.34 8.97
CA LEU A 53 6.55 7.85 9.02
C LEU A 53 5.62 6.70 8.63
N LEU A 54 4.72 6.33 9.54
CA LEU A 54 3.68 5.33 9.29
C LEU A 54 2.37 6.07 9.03
N ASN A 55 1.76 5.85 7.88
CA ASN A 55 0.41 6.35 7.64
C ASN A 55 -0.60 5.24 7.59
N ASP A 56 -1.78 5.62 8.04
CA ASP A 56 -3.01 4.95 7.72
C ASP A 56 -4.15 6.00 7.64
N LEU A 57 -5.37 5.54 7.36
CA LEU A 57 -6.55 6.39 7.41
C LEU A 57 -6.79 6.94 8.83
N PRO A 58 -7.44 8.11 8.97
CA PRO A 58 -7.61 8.78 10.27
C PRO A 58 -8.34 7.95 11.33
N TYR A 59 -9.10 6.94 10.93
CA TYR A 59 -9.86 6.06 11.82
C TYR A 59 -9.06 4.85 12.32
N ASN A 60 -7.80 4.69 11.90
CA ASN A 60 -6.93 3.63 12.41
C ASN A 60 -6.53 3.87 13.88
N ASP A 61 -6.23 2.79 14.61
CA ASP A 61 -5.73 2.89 15.98
C ASP A 61 -4.23 3.21 16.03
N PHE A 62 -3.93 4.50 15.87
CA PHE A 62 -2.58 5.02 16.00
C PHE A 62 -1.99 4.88 17.40
N ASN A 63 -2.80 4.69 18.46
CA ASN A 63 -2.26 4.50 19.81
C ASN A 63 -1.46 3.20 19.88
N ILE A 64 -1.97 2.12 19.27
CA ILE A 64 -1.24 0.85 19.21
C ILE A 64 -0.01 0.98 18.31
N VAL A 65 -0.11 1.68 17.18
CA VAL A 65 1.04 1.92 16.28
C VAL A 65 2.18 2.61 17.03
N VAL A 66 1.88 3.69 17.75
CA VAL A 66 2.88 4.45 18.53
C VAL A 66 3.48 3.58 19.64
N LYS A 67 2.67 2.76 20.34
CA LYS A 67 3.19 1.81 21.34
C LYS A 67 4.19 0.81 20.74
N ASN A 68 3.93 0.33 19.52
CA ASN A 68 4.82 -0.61 18.82
C ASN A 68 6.08 0.04 18.24
N LEU A 69 6.07 1.36 18.01
CA LEU A 69 7.25 2.10 17.57
C LEU A 69 8.30 2.30 18.67
N VAL A 70 7.89 2.27 19.95
CA VAL A 70 8.80 2.48 21.09
C VAL A 70 9.87 1.37 21.19
N PRO A 71 9.53 0.07 21.18
CA PRO A 71 10.52 -1.01 21.18
C PRO A 71 11.44 -0.95 19.96
N LEU A 72 10.90 -0.65 18.77
CA LEU A 72 11.68 -0.52 17.54
C LEU A 72 12.82 0.51 17.66
N ARG A 73 12.53 1.65 18.28
CA ARG A 73 13.53 2.70 18.52
C ARG A 73 14.66 2.24 19.45
N GLN A 74 14.36 1.37 20.40
CA GLN A 74 15.36 0.85 21.34
C GLN A 74 16.27 -0.20 20.68
N THR A 75 15.74 -0.96 19.72
CA THR A 75 16.51 -2.01 19.02
C THR A 75 17.37 -1.46 17.89
N MET A 76 16.97 -0.34 17.25
CA MET A 76 17.59 0.15 16.03
C MET A 76 18.48 1.38 16.28
N LEU A 77 19.79 1.17 16.17
CA LEU A 77 20.77 2.25 16.20
C LEU A 77 20.51 3.23 15.05
N ARG A 78 20.46 4.55 15.34
CA ARG A 78 20.31 5.68 14.39
C ARG A 78 18.89 5.98 13.85
N LEU A 79 17.85 5.54 14.56
CA LEU A 79 16.50 6.04 14.33
C LEU A 79 16.30 7.41 15.00
N THR A 80 16.18 8.47 14.20
CA THR A 80 16.10 9.86 14.69
C THR A 80 14.66 10.26 15.02
N VAL A 81 13.72 9.93 14.14
CA VAL A 81 12.30 10.31 14.26
C VAL A 81 11.40 9.14 13.88
N THR A 82 10.34 8.93 14.67
CA THR A 82 9.23 8.05 14.34
C THR A 82 7.94 8.86 14.44
N GLY A 83 7.14 8.86 13.38
CA GLY A 83 5.90 9.61 13.32
C GLY A 83 4.77 8.80 12.73
N VAL A 84 3.55 9.27 12.98
CA VAL A 84 2.35 8.79 12.31
C VAL A 84 1.76 9.91 11.47
N VAL A 85 1.22 9.57 10.31
CA VAL A 85 0.61 10.55 9.39
C VAL A 85 -0.79 10.05 9.07
N PRO A 86 -1.86 10.62 9.64
CA PRO A 86 -3.22 10.21 9.28
C PRO A 86 -3.61 10.78 7.92
N GLY A 87 -4.23 9.96 7.06
CA GLY A 87 -4.74 10.40 5.76
C GLY A 87 -4.82 9.27 4.74
N SER A 88 -5.53 9.50 3.64
CA SER A 88 -5.60 8.52 2.54
C SER A 88 -4.33 8.56 1.70
N PHE A 89 -3.82 7.41 1.26
CA PHE A 89 -2.75 7.43 0.26
C PHE A 89 -3.21 7.90 -1.13
N TYR A 90 -4.52 8.10 -1.35
CA TYR A 90 -5.06 8.75 -2.56
C TYR A 90 -5.09 10.29 -2.49
N GLU A 91 -4.49 10.87 -1.45
CA GLU A 91 -4.21 12.31 -1.35
C GLU A 91 -2.70 12.59 -1.20
N ARG A 92 -2.35 13.88 -1.31
CA ARG A 92 -0.99 14.36 -1.03
C ARG A 92 -0.80 14.46 0.47
N LEU A 93 0.26 13.85 0.97
CA LEU A 93 0.53 13.74 2.41
C LEU A 93 1.89 14.28 2.82
N PHE A 94 2.80 14.40 1.86
CA PHE A 94 4.15 14.88 2.13
C PHE A 94 4.51 16.07 1.24
N PRO A 95 5.50 16.87 1.68
CA PRO A 95 6.14 17.84 0.81
C PRO A 95 6.71 17.21 -0.47
N SER A 96 6.93 18.03 -1.49
CA SER A 96 7.54 17.53 -2.72
C SER A 96 9.00 17.13 -2.47
N GLY A 97 9.43 16.00 -3.03
CA GLY A 97 10.83 15.58 -2.96
C GLY A 97 11.35 15.18 -1.56
N SER A 98 10.47 14.84 -0.62
CA SER A 98 10.84 14.52 0.77
C SER A 98 10.99 13.03 1.07
N LEU A 99 10.52 12.14 0.19
CA LEU A 99 10.51 10.69 0.43
C LEU A 99 11.63 9.97 -0.34
N HIS A 100 12.52 9.26 0.36
CA HIS A 100 13.57 8.45 -0.31
C HIS A 100 13.17 7.00 -0.54
N LEU A 101 12.34 6.46 0.35
CA LEU A 101 11.75 5.14 0.20
C LEU A 101 10.27 5.23 0.55
N VAL A 102 9.46 4.49 -0.20
CA VAL A 102 8.05 4.22 0.10
C VAL A 102 7.87 2.71 0.00
N CYS A 103 7.39 2.06 1.06
CA CYS A 103 7.07 0.63 1.03
C CYS A 103 5.60 0.43 1.30
N SER A 104 4.84 -0.28 0.48
CA SER A 104 3.43 -0.62 0.74
C SER A 104 3.20 -2.12 0.59
N SER A 105 2.46 -2.73 1.50
CA SER A 105 2.17 -4.18 1.47
C SER A 105 0.69 -4.47 1.75
N ASN A 106 0.04 -5.16 0.82
CA ASN A 106 -1.34 -5.65 0.99
C ASN A 106 -2.38 -4.56 1.24
N SER A 107 -2.15 -3.40 0.63
CA SER A 107 -2.84 -2.14 0.91
C SER A 107 -3.54 -1.56 -0.31
N LEU A 108 -2.87 -1.64 -1.46
CA LEU A 108 -3.31 -0.93 -2.65
C LEU A 108 -4.42 -1.63 -3.43
N ASN A 109 -4.81 -2.84 -3.01
CA ASN A 109 -6.00 -3.51 -3.51
C ASN A 109 -7.30 -2.83 -3.04
N TRP A 110 -7.23 -1.95 -2.03
CA TRP A 110 -8.36 -1.19 -1.53
C TRP A 110 -8.59 0.06 -2.37
N LEU A 111 -9.77 0.14 -2.97
CA LEU A 111 -10.17 1.26 -3.81
C LEU A 111 -10.55 2.49 -2.97
N SER A 112 -10.44 3.66 -3.57
CA SER A 112 -10.89 4.92 -2.93
C SER A 112 -12.41 4.93 -2.70
N LYS A 113 -13.14 4.23 -3.57
CA LYS A 113 -14.60 4.05 -3.51
C LYS A 113 -15.04 2.87 -4.38
N ALA A 114 -16.27 2.42 -4.16
CA ALA A 114 -16.92 1.45 -5.05
C ALA A 114 -17.10 2.03 -6.47
N PRO A 115 -17.05 1.20 -7.53
CA PRO A 115 -17.32 1.65 -8.89
C PRO A 115 -18.70 2.29 -9.03
N GLU A 116 -18.72 3.51 -9.56
CA GLU A 116 -19.91 4.36 -9.63
C GLU A 116 -21.00 3.79 -10.55
N ASP A 117 -20.58 3.17 -11.63
CA ASP A 117 -21.42 2.50 -12.61
C ASP A 117 -22.18 1.32 -11.98
N LEU A 118 -21.53 0.51 -11.16
CA LEU A 118 -22.21 -0.56 -10.43
C LEU A 118 -23.20 0.01 -9.41
N ARG A 119 -22.79 1.05 -8.67
CA ARG A 119 -23.63 1.71 -7.66
C ARG A 119 -24.90 2.33 -8.27
N ILE A 120 -24.78 3.04 -9.39
CA ILE A 120 -25.92 3.68 -10.08
C ILE A 120 -26.89 2.64 -10.61
N ASN A 121 -26.37 1.55 -11.19
CA ASN A 121 -27.18 0.46 -11.75
C ASN A 121 -27.64 -0.55 -10.69
N GLN A 122 -27.36 -0.31 -9.41
CA GLN A 122 -27.68 -1.20 -8.28
C GLN A 122 -27.17 -2.63 -8.48
N ILE A 123 -26.03 -2.77 -9.16
CA ILE A 123 -25.35 -4.06 -9.34
C ILE A 123 -24.45 -4.29 -8.12
N PRO A 124 -24.65 -5.37 -7.35
CA PRO A 124 -23.80 -5.65 -6.21
C PRO A 124 -22.37 -6.04 -6.65
N ALA A 125 -21.40 -5.84 -5.77
CA ALA A 125 -20.03 -6.29 -6.00
C ALA A 125 -19.91 -7.82 -6.09
N TYR A 126 -20.85 -8.52 -5.47
CA TYR A 126 -20.93 -9.97 -5.41
C TYR A 126 -22.40 -10.40 -5.35
N ASP A 127 -22.80 -11.26 -6.28
CA ASP A 127 -24.11 -11.89 -6.30
C ASP A 127 -24.01 -13.29 -5.66
N ILE A 128 -24.94 -13.60 -4.74
CA ILE A 128 -24.98 -14.91 -4.06
C ILE A 128 -25.36 -16.03 -5.03
N ASP A 129 -26.23 -15.73 -5.97
CA ASP A 129 -26.60 -16.61 -7.07
C ASP A 129 -25.42 -16.75 -8.03
N GLU A 130 -24.96 -17.99 -8.23
CA GLU A 130 -23.79 -18.29 -9.03
C GLU A 130 -24.00 -17.97 -10.52
N HIS A 131 -25.19 -18.23 -11.04
CA HIS A 131 -25.51 -17.97 -12.44
C HIS A 131 -25.50 -16.46 -12.72
N VAL A 132 -26.16 -15.67 -11.87
CA VAL A 132 -26.17 -14.20 -11.99
C VAL A 132 -24.76 -13.62 -11.82
N ARG A 133 -23.98 -14.15 -10.88
CA ARG A 133 -22.58 -13.73 -10.68
C ARG A 133 -21.74 -13.97 -11.93
N HIS A 134 -21.92 -15.12 -12.57
CA HIS A 134 -21.20 -15.49 -13.78
C HIS A 134 -21.57 -14.57 -14.95
N GLU A 135 -22.86 -14.35 -15.21
CA GLU A 135 -23.33 -13.44 -16.26
C GLU A 135 -22.79 -12.02 -16.08
N ARG A 136 -22.68 -11.55 -14.83
CA ARG A 136 -22.25 -10.19 -14.50
C ARG A 136 -20.75 -10.05 -14.30
N LEU A 137 -20.00 -11.15 -14.28
CA LEU A 137 -18.58 -11.17 -13.93
C LEU A 137 -17.78 -10.17 -14.77
N ALA A 138 -17.97 -10.16 -16.08
CA ALA A 138 -17.25 -9.25 -16.98
C ALA A 138 -17.56 -7.77 -16.70
N VAL A 139 -18.82 -7.44 -16.39
CA VAL A 139 -19.27 -6.09 -16.07
C VAL A 139 -18.67 -5.62 -14.75
N VAL A 140 -18.82 -6.46 -13.71
CA VAL A 140 -18.29 -6.18 -12.36
C VAL A 140 -16.77 -6.08 -12.38
N ALA A 141 -16.08 -7.09 -12.94
CA ALA A 141 -14.63 -7.10 -13.05
C ALA A 141 -14.11 -5.92 -13.86
N GLY A 142 -14.76 -5.57 -14.97
CA GLY A 142 -14.41 -4.41 -15.78
C GLY A 142 -14.55 -3.09 -15.01
N ALA A 143 -15.63 -2.93 -14.24
CA ALA A 143 -15.86 -1.74 -13.42
C ALA A 143 -14.81 -1.57 -12.32
N TYR A 144 -14.52 -2.66 -11.58
CA TYR A 144 -13.46 -2.66 -10.57
C TYR A 144 -12.07 -2.42 -11.17
N ALA A 145 -11.76 -3.00 -12.33
CA ALA A 145 -10.49 -2.78 -13.03
C ALA A 145 -10.31 -1.31 -13.45
N ARG A 146 -11.38 -0.65 -13.94
CA ARG A 146 -11.36 0.78 -14.27
C ARG A 146 -11.13 1.64 -13.03
N GLN A 147 -11.82 1.36 -11.94
CA GLN A 147 -11.66 2.09 -10.68
C GLN A 147 -10.26 1.90 -10.09
N PHE A 148 -9.74 0.66 -10.07
CA PHE A 148 -8.37 0.36 -9.67
C PHE A 148 -7.34 1.12 -10.51
N ARG A 149 -7.49 1.11 -11.85
CA ARG A 149 -6.58 1.85 -12.74
C ARG A 149 -6.58 3.33 -12.41
N LYS A 150 -7.75 3.93 -12.19
CA LYS A 150 -7.87 5.36 -11.83
C LYS A 150 -7.17 5.65 -10.50
N ASP A 151 -7.48 4.86 -9.48
CA ASP A 151 -6.96 5.03 -8.13
C ASP A 151 -5.44 4.81 -8.06
N PHE A 152 -4.95 3.71 -8.66
CA PHE A 152 -3.53 3.39 -8.69
C PHE A 152 -2.74 4.43 -9.50
N THR A 153 -3.29 4.93 -10.61
CA THR A 153 -2.65 6.03 -11.37
C THR A 153 -2.54 7.30 -10.53
N LEU A 154 -3.60 7.67 -9.81
CA LEU A 154 -3.59 8.82 -8.92
C LEU A 154 -2.54 8.67 -7.82
N LEU A 155 -2.48 7.49 -7.18
CA LEU A 155 -1.46 7.17 -6.19
C LEU A 155 -0.05 7.36 -6.78
N LEU A 156 0.25 6.78 -7.94
CA LEU A 156 1.56 6.91 -8.59
C LEU A 156 1.90 8.38 -8.89
N GLN A 157 0.94 9.17 -9.37
CA GLN A 157 1.14 10.60 -9.65
C GLN A 157 1.44 11.40 -8.37
N LEU A 158 0.77 11.10 -7.27
CA LEU A 158 0.99 11.75 -5.99
C LEU A 158 2.37 11.38 -5.42
N ARG A 159 2.67 10.07 -5.38
CA ARG A 159 3.95 9.55 -4.88
C ARG A 159 5.13 10.03 -5.72
N ALA A 160 4.99 10.13 -7.04
CA ALA A 160 6.05 10.67 -7.91
C ALA A 160 6.43 12.11 -7.57
N LYS A 161 5.48 12.94 -7.08
CA LYS A 161 5.78 14.31 -6.65
C LYS A 161 6.45 14.37 -5.28
N GLU A 162 6.15 13.42 -4.42
CA GLU A 162 6.65 13.36 -3.04
C GLU A 162 8.00 12.64 -2.93
N LEU A 163 8.31 11.74 -3.86
CA LEU A 163 9.60 11.08 -3.96
C LEU A 163 10.72 12.08 -4.28
N ALA A 164 11.81 12.00 -3.52
CA ALA A 164 13.07 12.65 -3.82
C ALA A 164 13.66 12.12 -5.14
N PRO A 165 14.59 12.85 -5.78
CA PRO A 165 15.40 12.28 -6.85
C PRO A 165 16.03 10.96 -6.41
N GLU A 166 16.00 9.95 -7.29
CA GLU A 166 16.43 8.56 -6.99
C GLU A 166 15.63 7.83 -5.89
N GLY A 167 14.55 8.44 -5.39
CA GLY A 167 13.65 7.82 -4.44
C GLY A 167 13.00 6.57 -5.03
N ARG A 168 12.82 5.55 -4.19
CA ARG A 168 12.25 4.26 -4.62
C ARG A 168 10.92 4.00 -3.96
N MET A 169 10.06 3.28 -4.69
CA MET A 169 8.81 2.75 -4.16
C MET A 169 8.78 1.23 -4.35
N VAL A 170 8.53 0.51 -3.25
CA VAL A 170 8.38 -0.94 -3.21
C VAL A 170 6.95 -1.26 -2.85
N VAL A 171 6.29 -2.10 -3.65
CA VAL A 171 4.86 -2.35 -3.52
C VAL A 171 4.59 -3.83 -3.62
N SER A 172 3.81 -4.36 -2.67
CA SER A 172 3.28 -5.71 -2.68
C SER A 172 1.76 -5.64 -2.65
N ILE A 173 1.11 -6.20 -3.66
CA ILE A 173 -0.34 -6.13 -3.87
C ILE A 173 -0.85 -7.56 -4.15
N PRO A 174 -1.97 -8.00 -3.55
CA PRO A 174 -2.68 -9.18 -4.00
C PRO A 174 -2.99 -9.07 -5.49
N GLY A 175 -2.58 -10.09 -6.24
CA GLY A 175 -2.91 -10.25 -7.64
C GLY A 175 -3.64 -11.57 -7.85
N ARG A 176 -4.14 -11.75 -9.07
CA ARG A 176 -4.72 -13.00 -9.55
C ARG A 176 -3.95 -13.47 -10.78
N ARG A 177 -4.03 -14.76 -11.11
CA ARG A 177 -3.42 -15.28 -12.34
C ARG A 177 -4.24 -14.82 -13.55
N CYS A 178 -3.57 -14.64 -14.69
CA CYS A 178 -4.24 -14.15 -15.90
C CYS A 178 -5.28 -15.15 -16.45
N ASP A 179 -5.05 -16.45 -16.20
CA ASP A 179 -5.82 -17.55 -16.80
C ASP A 179 -7.13 -17.85 -16.05
N GLU A 180 -7.32 -17.29 -14.85
CA GLU A 180 -8.52 -17.54 -14.03
C GLU A 180 -9.78 -16.89 -14.63
N LEU A 181 -9.64 -15.75 -15.33
CA LEU A 181 -10.74 -15.18 -16.11
C LEU A 181 -11.09 -16.02 -17.34
N ILE A 182 -10.08 -16.64 -17.95
CA ILE A 182 -10.26 -17.42 -19.18
C ILE A 182 -10.94 -18.73 -18.83
N ASN A 183 -10.53 -19.42 -17.77
CA ASN A 183 -11.18 -20.65 -17.34
C ASN A 183 -12.62 -20.43 -16.85
N GLU A 184 -12.92 -19.31 -16.18
CA GLU A 184 -14.30 -18.96 -15.83
C GLU A 184 -15.15 -18.62 -17.06
N ILE A 185 -14.58 -18.17 -18.18
CA ILE A 185 -15.32 -17.85 -19.40
C ILE A 185 -15.41 -19.06 -20.35
N ASP A 186 -14.34 -19.85 -20.50
CA ASP A 186 -14.21 -20.96 -21.46
C ASP A 186 -15.01 -22.20 -21.07
N LEU A 187 -15.29 -22.43 -19.77
CA LEU A 187 -16.14 -23.54 -19.31
C LEU A 187 -17.59 -23.50 -19.86
N THR A 188 -17.98 -22.41 -20.55
CA THR A 188 -19.30 -22.27 -21.18
C THR A 188 -19.29 -22.43 -22.70
N SER A 189 -18.13 -22.68 -23.32
CA SER A 189 -18.03 -22.88 -24.77
C SER A 189 -18.00 -24.35 -25.21
N GLU A 190 -17.99 -25.30 -24.27
CA GLU A 190 -17.99 -26.75 -24.56
C GLU A 190 -19.29 -27.51 -24.21
N GLU A 191 -20.37 -26.85 -23.77
CA GLU A 191 -21.66 -27.52 -23.47
C GLU A 191 -22.85 -27.01 -24.32
N LEU A 192 -22.73 -27.07 -25.66
CA LEU A 192 -23.85 -26.99 -26.60
C LEU A 192 -23.97 -28.26 -27.47
#